data_AF-A0A359E2G6-F1
#
_entry.id   AF-A0A359E2G6-F1
#
_cell.length_a   1.000
_cell.length_b   1.000
_cell.length_c   1.000
_cell.angle_alpha   90.00
_cell.angle_beta   90.00
_cell.angle_gamma   90.00
#
_symmetry.space_group_name_H-M   'P 1'
#
loop_
_entity.id
_entity.type
_entity.pdbx_description
1 polymer ?
#
loop_
_entity_poly.entity_id
_entity_poly.type
_entity_poly.pdbx_seq_one_letter_code
_entity_poly.pdbx_strand_id
1 'polypeptide(L)' 'GWNTISEVVFDETDGVVALSHENGVKLLFGRNDFQTKLENWKAFYTDVIRTKGIQSMRQIDLRFTNQVVTREI' A
#
# COMPACT_ATOMS: atom_id res chain seq x y z
N GLY A 1 -3.13 16.01 -1.60
CA GLY A 1 -4.05 15.35 -0.66
C GLY A 1 -3.24 14.56 0.35
N TRP A 2 -3.85 14.27 1.50
CA TRP A 2 -3.32 13.32 2.49
C TRP A 2 -3.76 11.91 2.09
N ASN A 3 -2.90 10.91 2.30
CA ASN A 3 -3.24 9.50 2.09
C ASN A 3 -3.56 8.92 3.46
N THR A 4 -4.83 8.64 3.72
CA THR A 4 -5.26 8.16 5.03
C THR A 4 -5.44 6.64 5.02
N ILE A 5 -5.06 6.04 6.13
CA ILE A 5 -5.29 4.62 6.42
C ILE A 5 -6.47 4.56 7.37
N SER A 6 -7.48 3.74 7.06
CA SER A 6 -8.64 3.53 7.95
C SER A 6 -8.35 2.48 9.01
N GLU A 7 -7.57 1.45 8.68
CA GLU A 7 -7.34 0.30 9.54
C GLU A 7 -5.89 -0.20 9.41
N VAL A 8 -5.34 -0.69 10.52
CA VAL A 8 -4.05 -1.37 10.58
C VAL A 8 -4.23 -2.68 11.34
N VAL A 9 -3.80 -3.78 10.73
CA VAL A 9 -3.91 -5.14 11.27
C VAL A 9 -2.54 -5.82 11.18
N PHE A 10 -2.25 -6.72 12.11
CA PHE A 10 -1.12 -7.63 12.01
C PHE A 10 -1.62 -9.05 11.72
N ASP A 11 -1.07 -9.66 10.69
CA ASP A 11 -1.31 -11.06 10.32
C ASP A 11 0.00 -11.86 10.40
N GLU A 12 -0.11 -13.12 10.82
CA GLU A 12 1.07 -13.98 10.93
C GLU A 12 1.71 -14.26 9.57
N THR A 13 0.99 -14.25 8.45
CA THR A 13 1.57 -14.51 7.13
C THR A 13 2.07 -13.21 6.50
N ASP A 14 1.20 -12.20 6.45
CA ASP A 14 1.40 -10.94 5.73
C ASP A 14 2.09 -9.85 6.55
N GLY A 15 2.22 -10.00 7.87
CA GLY A 15 2.76 -8.98 8.76
C GLY A 15 1.79 -7.80 8.93
N VAL A 16 2.31 -6.58 8.93
CA VAL A 16 1.48 -5.37 8.98
C VAL A 16 0.74 -5.20 7.66
N VAL A 17 -0.57 -5.15 7.76
CA VAL A 17 -1.51 -4.87 6.68
C VAL A 17 -2.26 -3.59 7.04
N ALA A 18 -2.43 -2.70 6.07
CA ALA A 18 -3.25 -1.51 6.23
C ALA A 18 -4.33 -1.46 5.15
N LEU A 19 -5.46 -0.80 5.45
CA LEU A 19 -6.47 -0.49 4.45
C LEU A 19 -6.46 1.02 4.17
N SER A 20 -6.43 1.41 2.90
CA SER A 20 -6.65 2.82 2.55
C SER A 20 -8.08 3.21 2.88
N HIS A 21 -8.25 4.44 3.39
CA HIS A 21 -9.57 4.97 3.68
C HIS A 21 -10.44 5.04 2.42
N GLU A 22 -9.83 5.45 1.30
CA GLU A 22 -10.48 5.45 0.00
C GLU A 22 -10.51 4.02 -0.56
N ASN A 23 -11.71 3.46 -0.77
CA ASN A 23 -11.97 2.16 -1.38
C ASN A 23 -11.40 0.90 -0.69
N GLY A 24 -10.81 1.01 0.51
CA GLY A 24 -10.37 -0.16 1.27
C GLY A 24 -9.26 -0.95 0.57
N VAL A 25 -8.38 -0.29 -0.17
CA VAL A 25 -7.27 -0.95 -0.88
C VAL A 25 -6.32 -1.56 0.15
N LYS A 26 -6.03 -2.86 -0.01
CA LYS A 26 -5.15 -3.58 0.90
C LYS A 26 -3.68 -3.23 0.63
N LEU A 27 -3.01 -2.64 1.62
CA LEU A 27 -1.59 -2.32 1.62
C LEU A 27 -0.84 -3.37 2.44
N LEU A 28 0.13 -4.08 1.85
CA LEU A 28 0.93 -5.10 2.54
C LEU A 28 2.32 -4.55 2.87
N PHE A 29 2.60 -4.31 4.16
CA PHE A 29 3.90 -3.83 4.63
C PHE A 29 4.83 -4.96 5.08
N GLY A 30 4.34 -6.16 5.38
CA GLY A 30 5.23 -7.20 5.92
C GLY A 30 5.67 -6.90 7.35
N ARG A 31 6.84 -7.43 7.75
CA ARG A 31 7.27 -7.43 9.17
C ARG A 31 8.52 -6.59 9.46
N ASN A 32 9.10 -5.93 8.45
CA ASN A 32 10.39 -5.25 8.53
C ASN A 32 10.44 -4.03 7.61
N ASP A 33 11.56 -3.29 7.62
CA ASP A 33 11.91 -2.25 6.65
C ASP A 33 10.81 -1.21 6.38
N PHE A 34 10.05 -0.88 7.43
CA PHE A 34 8.87 -0.01 7.31
C PHE A 34 9.18 1.37 6.73
N GLN A 35 10.34 1.93 7.04
CA GLN A 35 10.76 3.21 6.48
C GLN A 35 10.84 3.16 4.95
N THR A 36 11.58 2.19 4.40
CA THR A 36 11.69 2.00 2.95
C THR A 36 10.33 1.75 2.31
N LYS A 37 9.45 0.99 2.99
CA LYS A 37 8.11 0.67 2.47
C LYS A 37 7.17 1.88 2.48
N LEU A 38 7.29 2.75 3.48
CA LEU A 38 6.58 4.03 3.53
C LEU A 38 7.06 4.97 2.42
N GLU A 39 8.35 4.99 2.13
CA GLU A 39 8.91 5.75 0.99
C GLU A 39 8.38 5.21 -0.34
N ASN A 40 8.38 3.90 -0.54
CA ASN A 40 7.79 3.25 -1.71
C ASN A 40 6.30 3.57 -1.86
N TRP A 41 5.54 3.53 -0.76
CA TRP A 41 4.13 3.93 -0.76
C TRP A 41 3.94 5.39 -1.19
N LYS A 42 4.75 6.29 -0.63
CA LYS A 42 4.68 7.72 -0.96
C LYS A 42 4.98 7.98 -2.45
N ALA A 43 6.02 7.33 -2.98
CA ALA A 43 6.38 7.41 -4.40
C ALA A 43 5.26 6.85 -5.27
N PHE A 44 4.83 5.60 -5.00
CA PHE A 44 3.77 4.94 -5.76
C PHE A 44 2.45 5.74 -5.76
N TYR A 45 2.07 6.30 -4.61
CA TYR A 45 0.87 7.13 -4.56
C TYR A 45 1.01 8.39 -5.43
N THR A 46 2.17 9.04 -5.38
CA THR A 46 2.42 10.29 -6.10
C THR A 46 2.44 10.05 -7.61
N ASP A 47 3.10 8.99 -8.06
CA ASP A 47 3.40 8.78 -9.48
C ASP A 47 2.30 7.97 -10.19
N VAL A 48 1.69 7.02 -9.48
CA VAL A 48 0.72 6.06 -10.07
C VAL A 48 -0.69 6.38 -9.62
N ILE A 49 -0.96 6.42 -8.31
CA ILE A 49 -2.33 6.59 -7.79
C ILE A 49 -2.92 7.93 -8.19
N ARG A 50 -2.15 9.02 -8.17
CA ARG A 50 -2.65 10.33 -8.63
C ARG A 50 -3.10 10.35 -10.09
N THR A 51 -2.50 9.51 -10.93
CA THR A 51 -2.79 9.47 -12.38
C THR A 51 -3.87 8.45 -12.70
N LYS A 52 -3.75 7.23 -12.18
CA LYS A 52 -4.68 6.11 -12.45
C LYS A 52 -5.92 6.11 -11.56
N GLY A 53 -5.85 6.78 -10.40
CA GLY A 53 -6.86 6.75 -9.36
C GLY A 53 -6.79 5.50 -8.49
N ILE A 54 -6.95 5.68 -7.17
CA ILE A 54 -6.87 4.58 -6.18
C ILE A 54 -7.98 3.54 -6.37
N GLN A 55 -9.10 3.96 -6.94
CA GLN A 55 -10.24 3.10 -7.23
C GLN A 55 -9.94 1.99 -8.24
N SER A 56 -8.87 2.11 -9.03
CA SER A 56 -8.42 1.06 -9.94
C SER A 56 -7.64 -0.06 -9.24
N MET A 57 -7.29 0.13 -7.97
CA MET A 57 -6.44 -0.79 -7.21
C MET A 57 -7.27 -1.61 -6.23
N ARG A 58 -6.94 -2.89 -6.10
CA ARG A 58 -7.45 -3.78 -5.04
C ARG A 58 -6.41 -4.03 -3.96
N GLN A 59 -5.14 -4.17 -4.36
CA GLN A 59 -4.05 -4.47 -3.46
C GLN A 59 -2.76 -3.83 -3.94
N ILE A 60 -1.94 -3.39 -2.98
CA ILE A 60 -0.59 -2.87 -3.19
C ILE A 60 0.33 -3.61 -2.20
N ASP A 61 1.28 -4.36 -2.73
CA ASP A 61 2.25 -5.14 -1.96
C ASP A 61 3.62 -4.45 -1.98
N LEU A 62 4.06 -4.02 -0.80
CA LEU A 62 5.31 -3.28 -0.58
C LEU A 62 6.42 -4.19 -0.04
N ARG A 63 6.19 -5.51 0.06
CA ARG A 63 7.15 -6.45 0.63
C ARG A 63 8.33 -6.76 -0.30
N PHE A 64 8.20 -6.42 -1.58
CA PHE A 64 9.24 -6.68 -2.58
C PHE A 64 10.28 -5.57 -2.58
N THR A 65 11.55 -5.95 -2.52
CA THR A 65 12.66 -4.99 -2.56
C THR A 65 12.66 -4.27 -3.90
N ASN A 66 12.70 -2.92 -3.85
CA ASN A 66 12.72 -2.03 -5.01
C ASN A 66 11.54 -2.17 -5.99
N GLN A 67 10.45 -2.80 -5.56
CA GLN A 67 9.29 -3.03 -6.41
C GLN A 67 8.00 -2.84 -5.61
N VAL A 68 6.98 -2.30 -6.27
CA VAL A 68 5.61 -2.25 -5.76
C VAL A 68 4.77 -3.13 -6.67
N VAL A 69 4.16 -4.18 -6.10
CA VAL A 69 3.34 -5.12 -6.86
C VAL A 69 1.88 -4.77 -6.62
N THR A 70 1.12 -4.54 -7.68
CA THR A 70 -0.30 -4.22 -7.58
C THR A 70 -1.19 -5.32 -8.13
N ARG A 71 -2.41 -5.39 -7.59
CA ARG A 71 -3.55 -6.06 -8.22
C ARG A 71 -4.58 -5.00 -8.55
N GLU A 72 -4.86 -4.83 -9.83
CA GLU A 72 -5.85 -3.89 -10.36
C GLU A 72 -7.23 -4.60 -10.52
N ILE A 73 -8.30 -3.82 -10.72
CA ILE A 73 -9.66 -4.32 -10.99
C ILE A 73 -9.79 -4.79 -12.44
#